data_AF-A0A7S4FNW3-F1
#
_entry.id   AF-A0A7S4FNW3-F1
#
_cell.length_a   1.000
_cell.length_b   1.000
_cell.length_c   1.000
_cell.angle_alpha   90.00
_cell.angle_beta   90.00
_cell.angle_gamma   90.00
#
_symmetry.space_group_name_H-M   'P 1'
#
loop_
_entity.id
_entity.type
_entity.pdbx_description
1 polymer ?
#
loop_
_entity_poly.entity_id
_entity_poly.type
_entity_poly.pdbx_seq_one_letter_code
_entity_poly.pdbx_strand_id
1 'polypeptide(L)'
;MPNNVVVWFRKCLRLHDNAALRAAIEQARARNASVIPVFCLDPHFVKSGAVGPVRWRFLLESLADLHAQLQRHNSGLFVLQGSASEEVLQACKRFEADAVHFEKDTESFAKARDAVLAGKAADMGVQVHDHSGHTLYDVEHLLQKCNAQPPKTYQGFLALYKGLGPPPKPQDIPLDVLGALPPPVWAPQYAVPALKDLLPSGTDPALEPAVFPGGETAGLA
;
A
#
# COMPACT_ATOMS: atom_id res chain seq x y z
N MET A 1 6.84 25.11 -5.21
CA MET A 1 5.62 24.69 -4.49
C MET A 1 5.67 23.18 -4.37
N PRO A 2 5.17 22.59 -3.29
CA PRO A 2 5.10 21.14 -3.17
C PRO A 2 4.34 20.55 -4.36
N ASN A 3 4.93 19.57 -5.03
CA ASN A 3 4.39 18.94 -6.24
C ASN A 3 4.66 17.43 -6.32
N ASN A 4 5.38 16.87 -5.36
CA ASN A 4 5.64 15.43 -5.30
C ASN A 4 4.37 14.66 -4.98
N VAL A 5 4.40 13.35 -5.24
CA VAL A 5 3.24 12.48 -5.03
C VAL A 5 3.64 11.31 -4.15
N VAL A 6 2.96 11.13 -3.03
CA VAL A 6 3.14 9.94 -2.18
C VAL A 6 2.28 8.80 -2.74
N VAL A 7 2.86 7.61 -2.83
CA VAL A 7 2.09 6.37 -3.01
C VAL A 7 2.22 5.53 -1.74
N TRP A 8 1.10 5.29 -1.07
CA TRP A 8 1.05 4.56 0.19
C TRP A 8 0.67 3.11 -0.03
N PHE A 9 1.68 2.25 0.03
CA PHE A 9 1.56 0.79 0.00
C PHE A 9 0.98 0.26 1.32
N ARG A 10 0.02 -0.67 1.20
CA ARG A 10 -0.74 -1.26 2.31
C ARG A 10 -0.87 -2.77 2.13
N LYS A 11 -1.91 -3.23 1.41
CA LYS A 11 -2.13 -4.64 1.08
C LYS A 11 -1.52 -5.00 -0.27
N CYS A 12 -1.75 -4.16 -1.30
CA CYS A 12 -1.11 -4.29 -2.61
C CYS A 12 0.40 -4.02 -2.55
N LEU A 13 1.20 -5.01 -2.14
CA LEU A 13 2.67 -4.95 -2.09
C LEU A 13 3.30 -5.44 -3.40
N ARG A 14 2.82 -4.90 -4.53
CA ARG A 14 3.26 -5.27 -5.87
C ARG A 14 3.40 -4.04 -6.76
N LEU A 15 4.29 -4.14 -7.76
CA LEU A 15 4.40 -3.15 -8.82
C LEU A 15 3.42 -3.42 -9.95
N HIS A 16 3.15 -4.67 -10.34
CA HIS A 16 2.21 -4.95 -11.44
C HIS A 16 0.75 -4.63 -11.06
N ASP A 17 -0.06 -4.25 -12.04
CA ASP A 17 -1.51 -4.05 -11.91
C ASP A 17 -1.90 -3.25 -10.64
N ASN A 18 -1.21 -2.14 -10.43
CA ASN A 18 -1.36 -1.29 -9.26
C ASN A 18 -1.89 0.09 -9.70
N ALA A 19 -3.21 0.25 -9.69
CA ALA A 19 -3.88 1.47 -10.12
C ALA A 19 -3.45 2.72 -9.32
N ALA A 20 -3.22 2.57 -8.01
CA ALA A 20 -2.75 3.67 -7.18
C ALA A 20 -1.34 4.12 -7.58
N LEU A 21 -0.44 3.17 -7.81
CA LEU A 21 0.92 3.44 -8.28
C LEU A 21 0.91 4.10 -9.67
N ARG A 22 0.11 3.56 -10.59
CA ARG A 22 -0.04 4.12 -11.94
C ARG A 22 -0.49 5.58 -11.91
N ALA A 23 -1.55 5.86 -11.17
CA ALA A 23 -2.10 7.21 -11.05
C ALA A 23 -1.09 8.18 -10.42
N ALA A 24 -0.35 7.73 -9.40
CA ALA A 24 0.72 8.53 -8.80
C ALA A 24 1.82 8.87 -9.81
N ILE A 25 2.27 7.89 -10.62
CA ILE A 25 3.27 8.09 -11.67
C ILE A 25 2.75 9.05 -12.74
N GLU A 26 1.53 8.87 -13.23
CA GLU A 26 0.93 9.74 -14.25
C GLU A 26 0.82 11.19 -13.75
N GLN A 27 0.39 11.38 -12.50
CA GLN A 27 0.29 12.70 -11.89
C GLN A 27 1.67 13.36 -11.68
N ALA A 28 2.65 12.61 -11.16
CA ALA A 28 4.01 13.10 -10.96
C ALA A 28 4.67 13.46 -12.31
N ARG A 29 4.50 12.62 -13.33
CA ARG A 29 4.98 12.83 -14.70
C ARG A 29 4.47 14.13 -15.29
N ALA A 30 3.16 14.39 -15.17
CA ALA A 30 2.54 15.61 -15.70
C ALA A 30 3.09 16.90 -15.06
N ARG A 31 3.72 16.79 -13.89
CA ARG A 31 4.24 17.91 -13.09
C ARG A 31 5.77 17.96 -13.01
N ASN A 32 6.47 17.04 -13.69
CA ASN A 32 7.90 16.83 -13.54
C ASN A 32 8.33 16.70 -12.07
N ALA A 33 7.58 15.91 -11.31
CA ALA A 33 7.77 15.67 -9.88
C ALA A 33 8.17 14.21 -9.61
N SER A 34 8.51 13.89 -8.36
CA SER A 34 8.89 12.53 -7.93
C SER A 34 7.71 11.80 -7.28
N VAL A 35 7.69 10.47 -7.46
CA VAL A 35 6.82 9.56 -6.69
C VAL A 35 7.57 9.10 -5.45
N ILE A 36 6.93 9.14 -4.28
CA ILE A 36 7.50 8.74 -2.99
C ILE A 36 6.78 7.49 -2.47
N PRO A 37 7.34 6.28 -2.65
CA PRO A 37 6.79 5.05 -2.12
C PRO A 37 6.92 4.97 -0.61
N VAL A 38 5.79 4.84 0.09
CA VAL A 38 5.79 4.68 1.55
C VAL A 38 5.00 3.44 1.97
N PHE A 39 5.45 2.80 3.04
CA PHE A 39 4.69 1.80 3.79
C PHE A 39 4.73 2.20 5.27
N CYS A 40 3.63 2.02 6.01
CA CYS A 40 3.61 2.36 7.44
C CYS A 40 3.45 1.09 8.27
N LEU A 41 4.44 0.80 9.12
CA LEU A 41 4.34 -0.18 10.19
C LEU A 41 3.70 0.48 11.40
N ASP A 42 2.43 0.14 11.64
CA ASP A 42 1.70 0.65 12.80
C ASP A 42 2.13 -0.11 14.07
N PRO A 43 2.73 0.57 15.07
CA PRO A 43 3.16 -0.04 16.32
C PRO A 43 2.03 -0.70 17.09
N HIS A 44 0.76 -0.33 16.86
CA HIS A 44 -0.38 -0.99 17.48
C HIS A 44 -0.46 -2.47 17.05
N PHE A 45 -0.26 -2.77 15.77
CA PHE A 45 -0.21 -4.16 15.29
C PHE A 45 1.03 -4.89 15.80
N VAL A 46 2.17 -4.21 15.88
CA VAL A 46 3.41 -4.78 16.43
C VAL A 46 3.24 -5.14 17.92
N LYS A 47 2.65 -4.24 18.71
CA LYS A 47 2.52 -4.40 20.17
C LYS A 47 1.32 -5.23 20.62
N SER A 48 0.28 -5.37 19.79
CA SER A 48 -0.92 -6.14 20.14
C SER A 48 -0.68 -7.65 20.20
N GLY A 49 0.42 -8.16 19.63
CA GLY A 49 0.67 -9.61 19.53
C GLY A 49 -0.30 -10.35 18.60
N ALA A 50 -1.19 -9.63 17.90
CA ALA A 50 -2.17 -10.20 16.98
C ALA A 50 -1.56 -10.76 15.69
N VAL A 51 -0.27 -10.49 15.44
CA VAL A 51 0.47 -10.93 14.26
C VAL A 51 1.62 -11.84 14.70
N GLY A 52 1.52 -13.12 14.34
CA GLY A 52 2.57 -14.10 14.63
C GLY A 52 3.82 -13.94 13.75
N PRO A 53 4.94 -14.56 14.13
CA PRO A 53 6.25 -14.37 13.49
C PRO A 53 6.27 -14.81 12.02
N VAL A 54 5.51 -15.85 11.64
CA VAL A 54 5.40 -16.30 10.24
C VAL A 54 4.78 -15.23 9.34
N ARG A 55 3.72 -14.56 9.81
CA ARG A 55 3.08 -13.46 9.06
C ARG A 55 3.98 -12.23 8.98
N TRP A 56 4.70 -11.92 10.05
CA TRP A 56 5.71 -10.84 10.01
C TRP A 56 6.82 -11.14 9.02
N ARG A 57 7.36 -12.36 9.02
CA ARG A 57 8.35 -12.78 8.03
C ARG A 57 7.85 -12.57 6.61
N PHE A 58 6.66 -13.08 6.28
CA PHE A 58 6.08 -12.93 4.94
C PHE A 58 5.91 -11.46 4.54
N LEU A 59 5.44 -10.61 5.45
CA LEU A 59 5.33 -9.18 5.20
C LEU A 59 6.69 -8.54 4.95
N LEU A 60 7.68 -8.80 5.80
CA LEU A 60 9.02 -8.22 5.67
C LEU A 60 9.73 -8.67 4.39
N GLU A 61 9.63 -9.95 4.03
CA GLU A 61 10.09 -10.47 2.74
C GLU A 61 9.40 -9.75 1.57
N SER A 62 8.08 -9.51 1.67
CA SER A 62 7.35 -8.77 0.64
C SER A 62 7.77 -7.31 0.53
N LEU A 63 8.02 -6.63 1.65
CA LEU A 63 8.51 -5.25 1.66
C LEU A 63 9.95 -5.15 1.14
N ALA A 64 10.80 -6.13 1.46
CA ALA A 64 12.17 -6.21 0.96
C ALA A 64 12.20 -6.42 -0.56
N ASP A 65 11.35 -7.33 -1.08
CA ASP A 65 11.18 -7.54 -2.52
C ASP A 65 10.68 -6.26 -3.20
N LEU A 66 9.63 -5.63 -2.68
CA LEU A 66 9.10 -4.36 -3.21
C LEU A 66 10.18 -3.26 -3.23
N HIS A 67 10.95 -3.10 -2.15
CA HIS A 67 12.05 -2.16 -2.08
C HIS A 67 13.12 -2.44 -3.15
N ALA A 68 13.54 -3.71 -3.29
CA ALA A 68 14.54 -4.12 -4.29
C ALA A 68 14.04 -3.89 -5.73
N GLN A 69 12.76 -4.14 -6.00
CA GLN A 69 12.16 -3.83 -7.29
C GLN A 69 12.15 -2.33 -7.57
N LEU A 70 11.73 -1.49 -6.61
CA LEU A 70 11.75 -0.03 -6.73
C LEU A 70 13.18 0.52 -6.99
N GLN A 71 14.21 -0.07 -6.38
CA GLN A 71 15.61 0.31 -6.59
C GLN A 71 16.08 0.10 -8.02
N ARG A 72 15.58 -0.93 -8.73
CA ARG A 72 15.88 -1.13 -10.17
C ARG A 72 15.37 0.03 -11.04
N HIS A 73 14.47 0.84 -10.50
CA HIS A 73 13.89 2.02 -11.14
C HIS A 73 14.33 3.33 -10.48
N ASN A 74 15.51 3.36 -9.84
CA ASN A 74 16.07 4.54 -9.14
C ASN A 74 15.17 5.12 -8.04
N SER A 75 14.31 4.28 -7.46
CA SER A 75 13.42 4.60 -6.36
C SER A 75 13.72 3.73 -5.14
N GLY A 76 12.82 3.71 -4.17
CA GLY A 76 12.97 2.95 -2.94
C GLY A 76 11.75 3.10 -2.03
N LEU A 77 11.51 2.10 -1.21
CA LEU A 77 10.44 2.11 -0.22
C LEU A 77 10.89 2.79 1.08
N PHE A 78 10.13 3.78 1.55
CA PHE A 78 10.25 4.35 2.89
C PHE A 78 9.32 3.62 3.86
N VAL A 79 9.89 2.89 4.82
CA VAL A 79 9.12 2.22 5.88
C VAL A 79 9.00 3.17 7.07
N LEU A 80 7.81 3.74 7.23
CA LEU A 80 7.45 4.64 8.32
C LEU A 80 7.01 3.83 9.55
N GLN A 81 7.19 4.39 10.74
CA GLN A 81 6.79 3.77 12.00
C GLN A 81 5.94 4.73 12.80
N GLY A 82 4.70 4.35 13.10
CA GLY A 82 3.78 5.19 13.86
C GLY A 82 2.33 5.04 13.42
N SER A 83 1.50 6.00 13.82
CA SER A 83 0.11 6.09 13.37
C SER A 83 0.10 6.35 11.86
N ALA A 84 -0.48 5.43 11.09
CA ALA A 84 -0.41 5.49 9.63
C ALA A 84 -0.97 6.80 9.04
N SER A 85 -2.09 7.29 9.57
CA SER A 85 -2.66 8.57 9.10
C SER A 85 -1.76 9.76 9.39
N GLU A 86 -0.97 9.72 10.46
CA GLU A 86 -0.08 10.81 10.85
C GLU A 86 1.25 10.73 10.10
N GLU A 87 1.87 9.56 10.08
CA GLU A 87 3.16 9.34 9.43
C GLU A 87 3.10 9.58 7.92
N VAL A 88 2.01 9.17 7.25
CA VAL A 88 1.83 9.43 5.81
C VAL A 88 1.72 10.93 5.54
N LEU A 89 0.99 11.69 6.37
CA LEU A 89 0.88 13.14 6.20
C LEU A 89 2.18 13.86 6.56
N GLN A 90 2.92 13.38 7.55
CA GLN A 90 4.28 13.87 7.83
C GLN A 90 5.24 13.57 6.69
N ALA A 91 5.10 12.42 6.02
CA ALA A 91 5.83 12.12 4.81
C ALA A 91 5.46 13.10 3.69
N CYS A 92 4.17 13.38 3.47
CA CYS A 92 3.77 14.39 2.49
C CYS A 92 4.43 15.75 2.76
N LYS A 93 4.42 16.21 4.02
CA LYS A 93 5.10 17.45 4.41
C LYS A 93 6.60 17.39 4.18
N ARG A 94 7.25 16.31 4.60
CA ARG A 94 8.72 16.14 4.54
C ARG A 94 9.24 16.09 3.10
N PHE A 95 8.48 15.46 2.22
CA PHE A 95 8.86 15.27 0.81
C PHE A 95 8.17 16.28 -0.11
N GLU A 96 7.59 17.36 0.43
CA GLU A 96 6.93 18.40 -0.36
C GLU A 96 5.90 17.82 -1.35
N ALA A 97 5.10 16.86 -0.89
CA ALA A 97 4.05 16.22 -1.66
C ALA A 97 2.67 16.84 -1.39
N ASP A 98 1.93 17.10 -2.47
CA ASP A 98 0.59 17.68 -2.45
C ASP A 98 -0.50 16.64 -2.76
N ALA A 99 -0.13 15.37 -2.94
CA ALA A 99 -1.06 14.27 -3.16
C ALA A 99 -0.59 12.96 -2.56
N VAL A 100 -1.55 12.14 -2.13
CA VAL A 100 -1.34 10.76 -1.70
C VAL A 100 -2.31 9.83 -2.44
N HIS A 101 -1.75 8.76 -3.02
CA HIS A 101 -2.49 7.71 -3.69
C HIS A 101 -2.36 6.40 -2.93
N PHE A 102 -3.45 5.64 -2.79
CA PHE A 102 -3.43 4.31 -2.19
C PHE A 102 -4.53 3.39 -2.70
N GLU A 103 -4.34 2.09 -2.51
CA GLU A 103 -5.38 1.09 -2.74
C GLU A 103 -6.49 1.20 -1.68
N LYS A 104 -7.75 1.20 -2.11
CA LYS A 104 -8.93 1.16 -1.24
C LYS A 104 -8.94 -0.13 -0.43
N ASP A 105 -9.23 0.00 0.86
CA ASP A 105 -9.43 -1.13 1.76
C ASP A 105 -10.86 -1.13 2.28
N THR A 106 -11.52 -2.26 2.14
CA THR A 106 -12.96 -2.40 2.37
C THR A 106 -13.29 -2.67 3.83
N GLU A 107 -12.28 -2.98 4.65
CA GLU A 107 -12.41 -3.24 6.08
C GLU A 107 -12.79 -1.97 6.87
N SER A 108 -13.67 -2.13 7.86
CA SER A 108 -14.22 -1.01 8.65
C SER A 108 -13.14 -0.18 9.36
N PHE A 109 -12.14 -0.85 9.93
CA PHE A 109 -10.99 -0.18 10.57
C PHE A 109 -10.21 0.68 9.57
N ALA A 110 -9.93 0.15 8.38
CA ALA A 110 -9.20 0.88 7.35
C ALA A 110 -10.00 2.08 6.85
N LYS A 111 -11.32 1.94 6.65
CA LYS A 111 -12.20 3.07 6.28
C LYS A 111 -12.18 4.20 7.32
N ALA A 112 -12.23 3.85 8.61
CA ALA A 112 -12.17 4.84 9.68
C ALA A 112 -10.83 5.60 9.68
N ARG A 113 -9.72 4.87 9.53
CA ARG A 113 -8.36 5.44 9.42
C ARG A 113 -8.23 6.35 8.19
N ASP A 114 -8.74 5.92 7.04
CA ASP A 114 -8.66 6.64 5.77
C ASP A 114 -9.51 7.92 5.82
N ALA A 115 -10.66 7.91 6.49
CA ALA A 115 -11.47 9.10 6.75
C ALA A 115 -10.75 10.13 7.64
N VAL A 116 -10.03 9.66 8.68
CA VAL A 116 -9.20 10.53 9.52
C VAL A 116 -8.05 11.16 8.72
N LEU A 117 -7.40 10.37 7.86
CA LEU A 117 -6.35 10.87 6.97
C LEU A 117 -6.91 11.92 6.00
N ALA A 118 -8.05 11.67 5.36
CA ALA A 118 -8.67 12.60 4.42
C ALA A 118 -9.06 13.93 5.07
N GLY A 119 -9.62 13.90 6.28
CA GLY A 119 -9.93 15.11 7.03
C GLY A 119 -8.69 15.97 7.31
N LYS A 120 -7.62 15.34 7.85
CA LYS A 120 -6.35 16.04 8.14
C LYS A 120 -5.61 16.50 6.87
N ALA A 121 -5.71 15.74 5.78
CA ALA A 121 -5.07 16.06 4.50
C ALA A 121 -5.62 17.35 3.89
N ALA A 122 -6.93 17.58 4.01
CA ALA A 122 -7.59 18.79 3.51
C ALA A 122 -7.02 20.06 4.16
N ASP A 123 -6.79 20.04 5.48
CA ASP A 123 -6.20 21.16 6.22
C ASP A 123 -4.75 21.44 5.79
N MET A 124 -4.05 20.45 5.24
CA MET A 124 -2.67 20.53 4.77
C MET A 124 -2.55 20.82 3.26
N GLY A 125 -3.68 20.92 2.54
CA GLY A 125 -3.69 21.07 1.09
C GLY A 125 -3.20 19.82 0.35
N VAL A 126 -3.28 18.63 0.97
CA VAL A 126 -2.89 17.35 0.36
C VAL A 126 -4.13 16.67 -0.22
N GLN A 127 -4.08 16.34 -1.51
CA GLN A 127 -5.14 15.62 -2.21
C GLN A 127 -5.06 14.12 -1.87
N VAL A 128 -6.20 13.49 -1.59
CA VAL A 128 -6.28 12.07 -1.26
C VAL A 128 -7.01 11.33 -2.38
N HIS A 129 -6.37 10.32 -2.95
CA HIS A 129 -6.90 9.52 -4.05
C HIS A 129 -6.86 8.04 -3.69
N ASP A 130 -8.02 7.40 -3.59
CA ASP A 130 -8.13 5.96 -3.38
C ASP A 130 -8.48 5.23 -4.69
N HIS A 131 -7.97 4.01 -4.84
CA HIS A 131 -8.09 3.23 -6.08
C HIS A 131 -8.52 1.81 -5.76
N SER A 132 -9.54 1.31 -6.47
CA SER A 132 -9.89 -0.12 -6.38
C SER A 132 -8.79 -0.97 -7.01
N GLY A 133 -8.51 -2.14 -6.44
CA GLY A 133 -7.42 -3.03 -6.90
C GLY A 133 -7.18 -4.28 -6.06
N HIS A 134 -7.77 -4.36 -4.86
CA HIS A 134 -7.64 -5.53 -3.98
C HIS A 134 -8.62 -6.65 -4.32
N THR A 135 -9.78 -6.28 -4.89
CA THR A 135 -10.89 -7.16 -5.23
C THR A 135 -11.16 -7.08 -6.73
N LEU A 136 -11.68 -8.17 -7.31
CA LEU A 136 -11.97 -8.26 -8.76
C LEU A 136 -12.91 -7.13 -9.25
N TYR A 137 -13.82 -6.68 -8.38
CA TYR A 137 -14.72 -5.57 -8.64
C TYR A 137 -14.63 -4.57 -7.49
N ASP A 138 -14.92 -3.32 -7.78
CA ASP A 138 -15.12 -2.31 -6.74
C ASP A 138 -16.34 -2.71 -5.88
N VAL A 139 -16.12 -2.80 -4.56
CA VAL A 139 -17.17 -3.19 -3.61
C VAL A 139 -18.31 -2.17 -3.54
N GLU A 140 -18.05 -0.87 -3.74
CA GLU A 140 -19.11 0.13 -3.84
C GLU A 140 -19.95 -0.07 -5.10
N HIS A 141 -19.31 -0.43 -6.22
CA HIS A 141 -20.04 -0.80 -7.43
C HIS A 141 -20.92 -2.05 -7.20
N LEU A 142 -20.41 -3.07 -6.50
CA LEU A 142 -21.19 -4.24 -6.12
C LEU A 142 -22.38 -3.88 -5.24
N LEU A 143 -22.19 -3.02 -4.25
CA LEU A 143 -23.24 -2.57 -3.33
C LEU A 143 -24.34 -1.81 -4.07
N GLN A 144 -23.99 -0.96 -5.05
CA GLN A 144 -24.97 -0.28 -5.90
C GLN A 144 -25.82 -1.28 -6.70
N LYS A 145 -25.21 -2.35 -7.22
CA LYS A 145 -25.91 -3.40 -7.99
C LYS A 145 -26.83 -4.27 -7.15
N CYS A 146 -26.67 -4.29 -5.82
CA CYS A 146 -27.51 -5.05 -4.91
C CYS A 146 -28.29 -4.15 -3.93
N ASN A 147 -28.55 -2.89 -4.27
CA ASN A 147 -29.31 -1.93 -3.45
C ASN A 147 -28.80 -1.85 -1.99
N ALA A 148 -27.48 -1.83 -1.81
CA ALA A 148 -26.78 -1.85 -0.53
C ALA A 148 -27.11 -3.06 0.39
N GLN A 149 -27.69 -4.13 -0.16
CA GLN A 149 -27.98 -5.37 0.54
C GLN A 149 -27.10 -6.51 -0.02
N PRO A 150 -25.89 -6.72 0.53
CA PRO A 150 -24.99 -7.73 0.02
C PRO A 150 -25.57 -9.14 0.17
N PRO A 151 -25.37 -10.04 -0.82
CA PRO A 151 -25.84 -11.42 -0.73
C PRO A 151 -25.26 -12.13 0.49
N LYS A 152 -26.13 -12.80 1.27
CA LYS A 152 -25.73 -13.58 2.45
C LYS A 152 -25.36 -15.03 2.12
N THR A 153 -25.53 -15.43 0.87
CA THR A 153 -25.22 -16.78 0.38
C THR A 153 -24.29 -16.70 -0.82
N TYR A 154 -23.45 -17.72 -0.97
CA TYR A 154 -22.54 -17.82 -2.12
C TYR A 154 -23.31 -17.87 -3.44
N GLN A 155 -24.44 -18.59 -3.49
CA GLN A 155 -25.30 -18.66 -4.68
C GLN A 155 -25.92 -17.30 -5.03
N GLY A 156 -26.31 -16.50 -4.03
CA GLY A 156 -26.78 -15.13 -4.25
C GLY A 156 -25.67 -14.22 -4.80
N PHE A 157 -24.44 -14.39 -4.30
CA PHE A 157 -23.27 -13.70 -4.85
C PHE A 157 -23.00 -14.11 -6.31
N LEU A 158 -23.09 -15.40 -6.64
CA LEU A 158 -22.94 -15.88 -8.02
C LEU A 158 -24.02 -15.31 -8.96
N ALA A 159 -25.26 -15.17 -8.48
CA ALA A 159 -26.33 -14.56 -9.26
C ALA A 159 -26.04 -13.07 -9.56
N LEU A 160 -25.55 -12.33 -8.57
CA LEU A 160 -25.07 -10.96 -8.75
C LEU A 160 -23.90 -10.90 -9.75
N TYR A 161 -22.88 -11.76 -9.55
CA TYR A 161 -21.68 -11.83 -10.38
C TYR A 161 -21.97 -12.03 -11.87
N LYS A 162 -22.94 -12.89 -12.21
CA LYS A 162 -23.35 -13.14 -13.60
C LYS A 162 -23.81 -11.87 -14.33
N GLY A 163 -24.24 -10.84 -13.61
CA GLY A 163 -24.68 -9.56 -14.19
C GLY A 163 -23.61 -8.46 -14.26
N LEU A 164 -22.38 -8.70 -13.79
CA LEU A 164 -21.35 -7.65 -13.64
C LEU A 164 -20.45 -7.46 -14.87
N GLY A 165 -20.50 -8.35 -15.86
CA GLY A 165 -19.51 -8.40 -16.93
C GLY A 165 -18.13 -8.85 -16.43
N PRO A 166 -17.14 -8.99 -17.32
CA PRO A 166 -15.79 -9.37 -16.93
C PRO A 166 -15.15 -8.29 -16.05
N PRO A 167 -14.26 -8.66 -15.11
CA PRO A 167 -13.51 -7.69 -14.34
C PRO A 167 -12.58 -6.86 -15.26
N PRO A 168 -12.13 -5.68 -14.80
CA PRO A 168 -11.12 -4.91 -15.50
C PRO A 168 -9.89 -5.75 -15.83
N LYS A 169 -9.31 -5.54 -17.01
CA LYS A 169 -8.05 -6.19 -17.36
C LYS A 169 -6.91 -5.60 -16.54
N PRO A 170 -5.87 -6.40 -16.23
CA PRO A 170 -4.67 -5.91 -15.58
C PRO A 170 -4.07 -4.73 -16.34
N GLN A 171 -3.54 -3.76 -15.60
CA GLN A 171 -2.94 -2.57 -16.16
C GLN A 171 -1.42 -2.64 -16.17
N ASP A 172 -0.83 -2.20 -17.28
CA ASP A 172 0.61 -1.96 -17.35
C ASP A 172 0.98 -0.73 -16.52
N ILE A 173 2.13 -0.80 -15.85
CA ILE A 173 2.63 0.28 -15.00
C ILE A 173 3.83 0.92 -15.66
N PRO A 174 3.78 2.24 -15.93
CA PRO A 174 4.85 2.93 -16.63
C PRO A 174 6.00 3.27 -15.64
N LEU A 175 6.76 2.24 -15.25
CA LEU A 175 7.85 2.31 -14.27
C LEU A 175 9.04 3.15 -14.73
N ASP A 176 9.05 3.60 -15.99
CA ASP A 176 10.03 4.54 -16.56
C ASP A 176 10.05 5.89 -15.82
N VAL A 177 8.97 6.22 -15.09
CA VAL A 177 8.81 7.51 -14.39
C VAL A 177 8.57 7.37 -12.89
N LEU A 178 9.13 6.34 -12.25
CA LEU A 178 9.31 6.41 -10.80
C LEU A 178 10.20 7.60 -10.37
N GLY A 179 10.94 8.17 -11.33
CA GLY A 179 11.78 9.35 -11.15
C GLY A 179 12.98 9.03 -10.27
N ALA A 180 14.03 9.85 -10.38
CA ALA A 180 14.98 9.86 -9.28
C ALA A 180 14.21 10.35 -8.05
N LEU A 181 14.09 9.52 -7.02
CA LEU A 181 13.84 10.06 -5.68
C LEU A 181 14.88 11.16 -5.44
N PRO A 182 14.53 12.27 -4.76
CA PRO A 182 15.53 13.27 -4.40
C PRO A 182 16.79 12.56 -3.88
N PRO A 183 17.96 12.75 -4.52
CA PRO A 183 19.18 12.01 -4.19
C PRO A 183 19.49 12.10 -2.69
N PRO A 184 19.96 11.01 -2.10
CA PRO A 184 19.12 10.25 -1.18
C PRO A 184 19.31 10.64 0.28
N VAL A 185 18.20 10.64 1.01
CA VAL A 185 18.19 10.34 2.44
C VAL A 185 17.45 9.00 2.61
N TRP A 186 18.03 7.91 2.08
CA TRP A 186 17.66 6.55 2.55
C TRP A 186 18.26 6.37 3.95
N ALA A 187 17.78 7.19 4.88
CA ALA A 187 18.28 7.11 6.23
C ALA A 187 17.94 5.72 6.77
N PRO A 188 18.88 5.05 7.46
CA PRO A 188 18.66 3.72 8.02
C PRO A 188 17.36 3.56 8.82
N GLN A 189 16.83 4.66 9.37
CA GLN A 189 15.55 4.71 10.07
C GLN A 189 14.31 4.38 9.22
N TYR A 190 14.40 4.45 7.88
CA TYR A 190 13.30 4.15 6.95
C TYR A 190 13.48 2.79 6.25
N ALA A 191 14.51 2.03 6.60
CA ALA A 191 14.74 0.71 6.05
C ALA A 191 13.66 -0.30 6.49
N VAL A 192 13.49 -1.36 5.70
CA VAL A 192 12.69 -2.51 6.13
C VAL A 192 13.33 -3.10 7.40
N PRO A 193 12.61 -3.17 8.54
CA PRO A 193 13.20 -3.67 9.78
C PRO A 193 13.45 -5.17 9.71
N ALA A 194 14.32 -5.69 10.57
CA ALA A 194 14.50 -7.12 10.71
C ALA A 194 13.37 -7.73 11.54
N LEU A 195 13.08 -9.02 11.33
CA LEU A 195 12.03 -9.73 12.07
C LEU A 195 12.19 -9.61 13.59
N LYS A 196 13.43 -9.73 14.08
CA LYS A 196 13.78 -9.57 15.50
C LYS A 196 13.37 -8.22 16.09
N ASP A 197 13.26 -7.17 15.27
CA ASP A 197 12.91 -5.82 15.71
C ASP A 197 11.39 -5.67 15.93
N LEU A 198 10.60 -6.60 15.39
CA LEU A 198 9.13 -6.61 15.51
C LEU A 198 8.61 -7.62 16.53
N LEU A 199 9.45 -8.55 16.99
CA LEU A 199 9.05 -9.58 17.95
C LEU A 199 9.31 -9.13 19.40
N PRO A 200 8.49 -9.56 20.37
CA PRO A 200 8.78 -9.34 21.77
C PRO A 200 10.18 -9.85 22.14
N SER A 201 10.89 -9.11 23.00
CA SER A 201 12.22 -9.51 23.48
C SER A 201 12.20 -10.92 24.08
N GLY A 202 13.14 -11.78 23.66
CA GLY A 202 13.22 -13.18 24.09
C GLY A 202 12.44 -14.16 23.22
N THR A 203 11.74 -13.70 22.18
CA THR A 203 11.19 -14.59 21.14
C THR A 203 12.33 -15.10 20.26
N ASP A 204 12.53 -16.41 20.21
CA ASP A 204 13.46 -17.01 19.25
C ASP A 204 12.87 -16.88 17.83
N PRO A 205 13.53 -16.15 16.90
CA PRO A 205 13.07 -16.01 15.54
C PRO A 205 13.42 -17.23 14.68
N ALA A 206 13.96 -18.32 15.25
CA ALA A 206 14.24 -19.58 14.55
C ALA A 206 12.94 -20.20 14.01
N LEU A 207 12.54 -19.68 12.85
CA LEU A 207 11.44 -20.19 12.07
C LEU A 207 11.98 -21.25 11.12
N GLU A 208 11.23 -22.34 10.99
CA GLU A 208 11.40 -23.30 9.89
C GLU A 208 11.47 -22.56 8.54
N PRO A 209 12.21 -23.08 7.56
CA PRO A 209 12.29 -22.48 6.23
C PRO A 209 10.92 -22.07 5.68
N ALA A 210 10.86 -20.90 5.03
CA ALA A 210 9.60 -20.40 4.48
C ALA A 210 9.13 -21.33 3.35
N VAL A 211 8.02 -22.03 3.57
CA VAL A 211 7.34 -22.81 2.51
C VAL A 211 6.79 -21.88 1.43
N PHE A 212 6.32 -20.70 1.83
CA PHE A 212 5.83 -19.65 0.95
C PHE A 212 6.58 -18.35 1.25
N PRO A 213 7.66 -18.03 0.51
CA PRO A 213 8.36 -16.77 0.67
C PRO A 213 7.45 -15.60 0.26
N GLY A 214 7.58 -14.48 0.97
CA GLY A 214 6.91 -13.23 0.61
C GLY A 214 7.51 -12.56 -0.63
N GLY A 215 6.75 -11.66 -1.23
CA GLY A 215 7.17 -10.88 -2.39
C GLY A 215 6.47 -11.23 -3.69
N GLU A 216 6.33 -10.22 -4.52
CA GLU A 216 5.75 -10.34 -5.86
C GLU A 216 6.64 -11.19 -6.76
N THR A 217 7.97 -11.04 -6.66
CA THR A 217 8.91 -11.87 -7.43
C THR A 217 8.69 -13.37 -7.17
N ALA A 218 8.49 -13.76 -5.91
CA ALA A 218 8.20 -15.14 -5.56
C ALA A 218 6.81 -15.60 -6.01
N GLY A 219 5.81 -14.71 -5.94
CA GLY A 219 4.44 -15.01 -6.38
C GLY A 219 4.28 -15.19 -7.90
N LEU A 220 5.24 -14.71 -8.69
CA LEU A 220 5.25 -14.82 -10.15
C LEU A 220 6.13 -15.97 -10.69
N ALA A 221 6.91 -16.63 -9.83
CA ALA A 221 7.80 -17.73 -10.19
C ALA A 221 7.07 -19.07 -10.27
#